data_AF-A0A174KI89-F1
#
_entry.id   AF-A0A174KI89-F1
#
_cell.length_a   1.000
_cell.length_b   1.000
_cell.length_c   1.000
_cell.angle_alpha   90.00
_cell.angle_beta   90.00
_cell.angle_gamma   90.00
#
_symmetry.space_group_name_H-M   'P 1'
#
loop_
_entity.id
_entity.type
_entity.pdbx_description
1 polymer ?
#
loop_
_entity_poly.entity_id
_entity_poly.type
_entity_poly.pdbx_seq_one_letter_code
_entity_poly.pdbx_strand_id
1 'polypeptide(L)'
;MQGKIQLYVPFPFRIKEKIGQLPIGKRYNLYQRMKAGEYIREELTPDGLHPNDKGHKLVAEEIEKFLESVKAELEVEEKEPVFPKAMTENAYENAKRLTIREISPKLCGFHADTEEKTGHLDHFKNGWIGKKAGDSIHFEVTASCIAVQYRKTIQLPAARAELVLDGDKEKSILLDGNFDEDWGDCLYLEKVLHHGEKKIHTVDITILPEEVTDTTPFYLMSLIIA
;
A
#
# COMPACT_ATOMS: atom_id res chain seq x y z
N MET A 1 -25.05 6.22 18.52
CA MET A 1 -24.92 6.29 17.06
C MET A 1 -24.21 5.03 16.59
N GLN A 2 -24.92 4.12 15.93
CA GLN A 2 -24.36 2.86 15.43
C GLN A 2 -23.61 3.13 14.12
N GLY A 3 -22.28 3.13 14.19
CA GLY A 3 -21.43 3.15 13.01
C GLY A 3 -21.59 1.83 12.26
N LYS A 4 -22.22 1.87 11.08
CA LYS A 4 -22.20 0.76 10.12
C LYS A 4 -20.77 0.59 9.61
N ILE A 5 -20.01 -0.34 10.17
CA ILE A 5 -18.79 -0.84 9.53
C ILE A 5 -19.25 -1.73 8.38
N GLN A 6 -19.30 -1.13 7.21
CA GLN A 6 -19.58 -1.78 5.95
C GLN A 6 -18.30 -2.52 5.53
N LEU A 7 -18.15 -3.76 5.99
CA LEU A 7 -17.23 -4.75 5.39
C LEU A 7 -17.76 -5.11 4.01
N TYR A 8 -17.65 -4.16 3.08
CA TYR A 8 -17.80 -4.39 1.66
C TYR A 8 -16.42 -4.07 1.09
N VAL A 9 -15.60 -5.11 0.93
CA VAL A 9 -14.46 -5.03 0.03
C VAL A 9 -15.01 -5.51 -1.30
N PRO A 10 -15.44 -4.62 -2.22
CA PRO A 10 -15.69 -5.05 -3.58
C PRO A 10 -14.31 -5.34 -4.18
N PHE A 11 -13.76 -6.52 -3.91
CA PHE A 11 -12.65 -7.00 -4.72
C PHE A 11 -13.19 -6.99 -6.17
N PRO A 12 -12.54 -6.28 -7.11
CA PRO A 12 -13.13 -6.08 -8.43
C PRO A 12 -13.06 -7.42 -9.17
N PHE A 13 -14.15 -8.20 -9.08
CA PHE A 13 -14.36 -9.46 -9.80
C PHE A 13 -14.13 -9.31 -11.32
N ARG A 14 -14.20 -8.08 -11.84
CA ARG A 14 -13.99 -7.74 -13.25
C ARG A 14 -12.62 -8.14 -13.82
N ILE A 15 -11.54 -8.15 -13.01
CA ILE A 15 -10.21 -8.55 -13.52
C ILE A 15 -10.12 -10.08 -13.63
N LYS A 16 -10.55 -10.79 -12.58
CA LYS A 16 -10.49 -12.27 -12.50
C LYS A 16 -11.35 -12.95 -13.56
N GLU A 17 -12.56 -12.45 -13.79
CA GLU A 17 -13.44 -12.94 -14.86
C GLU A 17 -12.83 -12.72 -16.25
N LYS A 18 -12.04 -11.65 -16.43
CA LYS A 18 -11.39 -11.34 -17.70
C LYS A 18 -10.23 -12.28 -17.99
N ILE A 19 -9.38 -12.56 -17.00
CA ILE A 19 -8.18 -13.39 -17.15
C ILE A 19 -8.44 -14.89 -16.96
N GLY A 20 -9.71 -15.31 -16.86
CA GLY A 20 -10.09 -16.72 -16.73
C GLY A 20 -9.70 -17.36 -15.39
N GLN A 21 -9.31 -16.58 -14.37
CA GLN A 21 -8.99 -17.12 -13.06
C GLN A 21 -10.28 -17.40 -12.28
N LEU A 22 -10.46 -18.65 -11.84
CA LEU A 22 -11.57 -19.09 -11.00
C LEU A 22 -11.65 -18.21 -9.75
N PRO A 23 -12.71 -17.40 -9.57
CA PRO A 23 -12.83 -16.60 -8.39
C PRO A 23 -13.19 -17.53 -7.23
N ILE A 24 -12.22 -17.78 -6.35
CA ILE A 24 -12.44 -18.22 -4.97
C ILE A 24 -13.68 -17.46 -4.44
N GLY A 25 -13.72 -16.12 -4.52
CA GLY A 25 -14.80 -15.29 -3.99
C GLY A 25 -16.26 -15.53 -4.41
N LYS A 26 -16.59 -16.35 -5.43
CA LYS A 26 -18.01 -16.69 -5.72
C LYS A 26 -18.61 -17.69 -4.72
N ARG A 27 -17.79 -18.35 -3.89
CA ARG A 27 -18.23 -19.43 -2.97
C ARG A 27 -17.99 -19.16 -1.46
N TYR A 28 -17.40 -18.03 -1.07
CA TYR A 28 -16.81 -17.87 0.26
C TYR A 28 -17.66 -16.92 1.09
N ASN A 29 -18.37 -17.47 2.07
CA ASN A 29 -19.43 -16.73 2.75
C ASN A 29 -19.26 -16.71 4.27
N LEU A 30 -18.04 -16.78 4.84
CA LEU A 30 -17.87 -16.70 6.30
C LEU A 30 -18.63 -15.50 6.90
N TYR A 31 -18.63 -14.36 6.20
CA TYR A 31 -19.46 -13.21 6.51
C TYR A 31 -20.99 -13.47 6.43
N GLN A 32 -21.48 -14.22 5.44
CA GLN A 32 -22.89 -14.62 5.36
C GLN A 32 -23.27 -15.65 6.44
N ARG A 33 -22.36 -16.56 6.82
CA ARG A 33 -22.54 -17.49 7.96
C ARG A 33 -22.62 -16.71 9.27
N MET A 34 -21.78 -15.68 9.42
CA MET A 34 -21.92 -14.72 10.51
C MET A 34 -23.28 -13.98 10.47
N LYS A 35 -23.73 -13.51 9.29
CA LYS A 35 -25.06 -12.90 9.14
C LYS A 35 -26.20 -13.85 9.46
N ALA A 36 -26.05 -15.13 9.16
CA ALA A 36 -27.01 -16.18 9.47
C ALA A 36 -26.98 -16.57 10.96
N GLY A 37 -26.05 -16.03 11.75
CA GLY A 37 -25.91 -16.31 13.18
C GLY A 37 -25.14 -17.60 13.48
N GLU A 38 -24.50 -18.23 12.50
CA GLU A 38 -23.64 -19.40 12.74
C GLU A 38 -22.39 -19.06 13.55
N TYR A 39 -21.91 -17.82 13.42
CA TYR A 39 -20.77 -17.30 14.17
C TYR A 39 -21.02 -15.84 14.57
N ILE A 40 -20.49 -15.44 15.73
CA ILE A 40 -20.38 -14.02 16.09
C ILE A 40 -18.97 -13.50 15.74
N ARG A 41 -18.83 -12.18 15.62
CA ARG A 41 -17.56 -11.55 15.19
C ARG A 41 -16.41 -11.94 16.12
N GLU A 42 -16.64 -11.85 17.42
CA GLU A 42 -15.67 -12.00 18.48
C GLU A 42 -15.10 -13.43 18.53
N GLU A 43 -15.83 -14.41 18.00
CA GLU A 43 -15.33 -15.78 17.86
C GLU A 43 -14.26 -15.92 16.78
N LEU A 44 -14.25 -15.03 15.78
CA LEU A 44 -13.45 -15.18 14.57
C LEU A 44 -12.37 -14.10 14.41
N THR A 45 -12.61 -12.91 14.94
CA THR A 45 -11.71 -11.77 14.81
C THR A 45 -11.91 -10.81 16.00
N PRO A 46 -10.83 -10.36 16.67
CA PRO A 46 -10.94 -9.44 17.79
C PRO A 46 -11.28 -8.00 17.35
N ASP A 47 -10.96 -7.61 16.12
CA ASP A 47 -11.09 -6.24 15.62
C ASP A 47 -12.02 -6.10 14.39
N GLY A 48 -12.53 -7.22 13.87
CA GLY A 48 -13.38 -7.25 12.69
C GLY A 48 -12.63 -7.35 11.36
N LEU A 49 -11.30 -7.44 11.37
CA LEU A 49 -10.45 -7.54 10.17
C LEU A 49 -9.45 -8.70 10.27
N HIS A 50 -8.65 -8.76 11.33
CA HIS A 50 -7.60 -9.76 11.48
C HIS A 50 -8.19 -11.04 12.09
N PRO A 51 -8.15 -12.20 11.42
CA PRO A 51 -8.69 -13.42 12.00
C PRO A 51 -7.88 -13.87 13.22
N ASN A 52 -8.53 -14.45 14.22
CA ASN A 52 -7.87 -15.25 15.25
C ASN A 52 -7.62 -16.67 14.72
N ASP A 53 -7.12 -17.58 15.55
CA ASP A 53 -6.85 -18.98 15.17
C ASP A 53 -8.07 -19.69 14.56
N LYS A 54 -9.27 -19.50 15.14
CA LYS A 54 -10.52 -20.08 14.62
C LYS A 54 -10.90 -19.46 13.27
N GLY A 55 -10.78 -18.14 13.14
CA GLY A 55 -11.01 -17.44 11.88
C GLY A 55 -10.05 -17.88 10.78
N HIS A 56 -8.75 -17.98 11.06
CA HIS A 56 -7.74 -18.49 10.14
C HIS A 56 -8.03 -19.93 9.71
N LYS A 57 -8.39 -20.80 10.65
CA LYS A 57 -8.79 -22.18 10.36
C LYS A 57 -9.96 -22.24 9.37
N LEU A 58 -11.02 -21.47 9.61
CA LEU A 58 -12.19 -21.45 8.71
C LEU A 58 -11.84 -20.91 7.32
N VAL A 59 -10.97 -19.90 7.23
CA VAL A 59 -10.47 -19.42 5.92
C VAL A 59 -9.68 -20.51 5.20
N ALA A 60 -8.81 -21.23 5.92
CA ALA A 60 -8.03 -22.33 5.37
C ALA A 60 -8.92 -23.47 4.86
N GLU A 61 -9.91 -23.91 5.65
CA GLU A 61 -10.85 -24.97 5.26
C GLU A 61 -11.61 -24.62 3.96
N GLU A 62 -11.98 -23.36 3.75
CA GLU A 62 -12.65 -22.95 2.51
C GLU A 62 -11.70 -22.99 1.30
N ILE A 63 -10.44 -22.59 1.49
CA ILE A 63 -9.41 -22.71 0.45
C ILE A 63 -9.16 -24.18 0.12
N GLU A 64 -9.02 -25.03 1.14
CA GLU A 64 -8.80 -26.47 0.99
C GLU A 64 -9.95 -27.14 0.22
N LYS A 65 -11.21 -26.86 0.55
CA LYS A 65 -12.37 -27.38 -0.21
C LYS A 65 -12.31 -27.03 -1.69
N PHE A 66 -11.90 -25.81 -2.02
CA PHE A 66 -11.73 -25.42 -3.42
C PHE A 66 -10.59 -26.18 -4.09
N LEU A 67 -9.44 -26.28 -3.44
CA LEU A 67 -8.30 -27.04 -3.97
C LEU A 67 -8.61 -28.53 -4.12
N GLU A 68 -9.40 -29.12 -3.23
CA GLU A 68 -9.90 -30.49 -3.35
C GLU A 68 -10.82 -30.64 -4.56
N SER A 69 -11.68 -29.66 -4.85
CA SER A 69 -12.51 -29.68 -6.06
C SER A 69 -11.69 -29.60 -7.34
N VAL A 70 -10.64 -28.77 -7.37
CA VAL A 70 -9.70 -28.70 -8.49
C VAL A 70 -8.95 -30.02 -8.64
N LYS A 71 -8.51 -30.61 -7.52
CA LYS A 71 -7.84 -31.92 -7.50
C LYS A 71 -8.72 -33.03 -8.10
N ALA A 72 -10.03 -32.98 -7.87
CA ALA A 72 -10.98 -33.95 -8.42
C ALA A 72 -11.15 -33.85 -9.95
N GLU A 73 -10.74 -32.74 -10.56
CA GLU A 73 -10.87 -32.45 -12.00
C GLU A 73 -9.53 -32.48 -12.74
N LEU A 74 -8.45 -32.99 -12.12
CA LEU A 74 -7.08 -32.96 -12.67
C LEU A 74 -6.92 -33.64 -14.05
N GLU A 75 -7.76 -34.61 -14.38
CA GLU A 75 -7.71 -35.33 -15.66
C GLU A 75 -8.49 -34.64 -16.77
N VAL A 76 -9.16 -33.51 -16.48
CA VAL A 76 -9.87 -32.72 -17.48
C VAL A 76 -8.87 -31.88 -18.26
N GLU A 77 -8.83 -32.06 -19.58
CA GLU A 77 -7.98 -31.28 -20.47
C GLU A 77 -8.42 -29.81 -20.48
N GLU A 78 -7.63 -28.95 -19.82
CA GLU A 78 -7.86 -27.51 -19.85
C GLU A 78 -7.31 -26.91 -21.15
N LYS A 79 -8.15 -26.16 -21.86
CA LYS A 79 -7.69 -25.35 -22.99
C LYS A 79 -6.83 -24.21 -22.47
N GLU A 80 -5.72 -23.92 -23.15
CA GLU A 80 -4.92 -22.74 -22.83
C GLU A 80 -5.79 -21.48 -22.85
N PRO A 81 -5.81 -20.69 -21.76
CA PRO A 81 -6.60 -19.48 -21.71
C PRO A 81 -6.00 -18.43 -22.65
N VAL A 82 -6.85 -17.80 -23.46
CA VAL A 82 -6.46 -16.63 -24.24
C VAL A 82 -6.38 -15.44 -23.30
N PHE A 83 -5.18 -14.89 -23.11
CA PHE A 83 -5.02 -13.70 -22.28
C PHE A 83 -5.72 -12.50 -22.91
N PRO A 84 -6.65 -11.86 -22.19
CA PRO A 84 -7.41 -10.74 -22.72
C PRO A 84 -6.53 -9.48 -22.78
N LYS A 85 -6.91 -8.52 -23.63
CA LYS A 85 -6.33 -7.16 -23.55
C LYS A 85 -6.59 -6.55 -22.18
N ALA A 86 -5.74 -5.62 -21.75
CA ALA A 86 -5.93 -4.88 -20.50
C ALA A 86 -7.34 -4.25 -20.42
N MET A 87 -7.91 -4.22 -19.21
CA MET A 87 -9.24 -3.62 -18.97
C MET A 87 -9.17 -2.12 -18.68
N THR A 88 -8.05 -1.69 -18.10
CA THR A 88 -7.72 -0.29 -17.84
C THR A 88 -6.57 0.10 -18.77
N GLU A 89 -6.09 1.33 -18.64
CA GLU A 89 -4.85 1.77 -19.29
C GLU A 89 -3.61 0.95 -18.87
N ASN A 90 -3.73 0.15 -17.80
CA ASN A 90 -2.66 -0.72 -17.29
C ASN A 90 -1.37 0.02 -16.94
N ALA A 91 -1.48 1.31 -16.58
CA ALA A 91 -0.34 2.20 -16.41
C ALA A 91 0.69 1.71 -15.38
N TYR A 92 0.29 0.84 -14.43
CA TYR A 92 1.14 0.36 -13.33
C TYR A 92 1.75 -1.04 -13.55
N GLU A 93 1.53 -1.69 -14.70
CA GLU A 93 2.05 -3.04 -14.97
C GLU A 93 3.57 -3.13 -14.81
N ASN A 94 4.28 -2.06 -15.16
CA ASN A 94 5.74 -1.97 -15.12
C ASN A 94 6.23 -1.00 -14.03
N ALA A 95 5.42 -0.78 -12.98
CA ALA A 95 5.78 0.13 -11.90
C ALA A 95 7.10 -0.29 -11.24
N LYS A 96 7.97 0.69 -11.00
CA LYS A 96 9.26 0.50 -10.33
C LYS A 96 9.23 1.23 -9.00
N ARG A 97 9.73 0.55 -7.97
CA ARG A 97 10.00 1.17 -6.68
C ARG A 97 11.45 1.61 -6.63
N LEU A 98 11.65 2.88 -6.29
CA LEU A 98 12.94 3.54 -6.19
C LEU A 98 13.25 3.83 -4.73
N THR A 99 14.25 3.15 -4.21
CA THR A 99 14.83 3.31 -2.87
C THR A 99 16.27 3.80 -3.03
N ILE A 100 17.04 3.88 -1.93
CA ILE A 100 18.49 4.20 -2.01
C ILE A 100 19.28 3.22 -2.87
N ARG A 101 18.72 2.04 -3.19
CA ARG A 101 19.37 1.01 -4.01
C ARG A 101 19.23 1.29 -5.51
N GLU A 102 18.19 1.99 -5.91
CA GLU A 102 17.86 2.22 -7.33
C GLU A 102 18.20 3.63 -7.79
N ILE A 103 18.24 4.62 -6.89
CA ILE A 103 18.45 6.03 -7.25
C ILE A 103 19.20 6.80 -6.16
N SER A 104 19.99 7.79 -6.60
CA SER A 104 20.72 8.74 -5.75
C SER A 104 20.21 10.16 -6.01
N PRO A 105 19.10 10.58 -5.37
CA PRO A 105 18.57 11.94 -5.50
C PRO A 105 19.52 12.96 -4.85
N LYS A 106 19.31 14.25 -5.15
CA LYS A 106 20.05 15.31 -4.46
C LYS A 106 19.49 15.46 -3.04
N LEU A 107 20.35 15.22 -2.05
CA LEU A 107 20.02 15.34 -0.64
C LEU A 107 20.48 16.70 -0.10
N CYS A 108 19.57 17.41 0.56
CA CYS A 108 19.81 18.70 1.20
C CYS A 108 19.29 18.63 2.65
N GLY A 109 19.91 17.81 3.49
CA GLY A 109 19.51 17.62 4.90
C GLY A 109 18.89 16.25 5.18
N PHE A 110 18.16 15.67 4.22
CA PHE A 110 17.80 14.25 4.25
C PHE A 110 19.07 13.38 4.23
N HIS A 111 19.00 12.21 4.87
CA HIS A 111 20.06 11.21 4.79
C HIS A 111 19.51 9.84 4.37
N ALA A 112 20.29 9.08 3.61
CA ALA A 112 19.98 7.69 3.31
C ALA A 112 19.98 6.86 4.61
N ASP A 113 19.03 5.94 4.73
CA ASP A 113 19.02 4.92 5.78
C ASP A 113 19.92 3.74 5.39
N THR A 114 21.10 3.66 6.00
CA THR A 114 22.07 2.60 5.74
C THR A 114 21.94 1.41 6.68
N GLU A 115 20.93 1.38 7.56
CA GLU A 115 20.74 0.25 8.47
C GLU A 115 20.38 -1.04 7.71
N GLU A 116 20.88 -2.16 8.20
CA GLU A 116 20.62 -3.47 7.60
C GLU A 116 19.14 -3.84 7.74
N LYS A 117 18.54 -4.32 6.65
CA LYS A 117 17.19 -4.89 6.66
C LYS A 117 17.26 -6.33 7.18
N THR A 118 16.85 -6.54 8.43
CA THR A 118 17.08 -7.80 9.15
C THR A 118 16.01 -8.88 8.92
N GLY A 119 14.88 -8.54 8.29
CA GLY A 119 13.81 -9.49 7.99
C GLY A 119 12.77 -8.90 7.04
N HIS A 120 11.85 -9.71 6.51
CA HIS A 120 10.85 -9.23 5.54
C HIS A 120 9.89 -8.18 6.13
N LEU A 121 9.52 -8.31 7.41
CA LEU A 121 8.64 -7.39 8.14
C LEU A 121 9.28 -6.04 8.54
N ASP A 122 10.59 -5.90 8.35
CA ASP A 122 11.32 -4.66 8.59
C ASP A 122 11.11 -3.69 7.42
N HIS A 123 9.94 -3.07 7.38
CA HIS A 123 9.46 -2.34 6.20
C HIS A 123 10.15 -0.98 6.02
N PHE A 124 10.47 -0.26 7.09
CA PHE A 124 11.07 1.08 7.03
C PHE A 124 12.60 0.98 6.95
N LYS A 125 13.10 0.55 5.77
CA LYS A 125 14.54 0.39 5.47
C LYS A 125 14.88 0.78 4.05
N ASN A 126 16.13 1.15 3.78
CA ASN A 126 16.61 1.57 2.45
C ASN A 126 15.93 2.86 1.95
N GLY A 127 15.37 3.67 2.85
CA GLY A 127 14.72 4.94 2.53
C GLY A 127 15.62 6.13 2.80
N TRP A 128 14.99 7.29 2.99
CA TRP A 128 15.62 8.53 3.40
C TRP A 128 14.91 9.10 4.62
N ILE A 129 15.68 9.72 5.51
CA ILE A 129 15.20 10.26 6.77
C ILE A 129 15.42 11.77 6.77
N GLY A 130 14.36 12.53 7.04
CA GLY A 130 14.39 13.98 7.25
C GLY A 130 14.02 14.31 8.69
N LYS A 131 14.70 15.28 9.31
CA LYS A 131 14.57 15.56 10.76
C LYS A 131 14.27 17.02 11.06
N LYS A 132 14.92 17.95 10.37
CA LYS A 132 14.88 19.38 10.67
C LYS A 132 14.05 20.10 9.61
N ALA A 133 13.34 21.14 10.05
CA ALA A 133 12.66 22.05 9.15
C ALA A 133 13.61 22.55 8.05
N GLY A 134 13.19 22.46 6.80
CA GLY A 134 13.99 22.82 5.63
C GLY A 134 14.92 21.72 5.11
N ASP A 135 15.06 20.57 5.80
CA ASP A 135 15.68 19.40 5.19
C ASP A 135 14.88 19.05 3.92
N SER A 136 15.55 18.91 2.78
CA SER A 136 14.90 18.58 1.51
C SER A 136 15.61 17.47 0.73
N ILE A 137 14.86 16.86 -0.18
CA ILE A 137 15.30 15.84 -1.11
C ILE A 137 14.68 16.08 -2.48
N HIS A 138 15.48 15.99 -3.52
CA HIS A 138 15.10 16.36 -4.89
C HIS A 138 15.33 15.18 -5.84
N PHE A 139 14.26 14.71 -6.48
CA PHE A 139 14.29 13.64 -7.47
C PHE A 139 14.04 14.19 -8.87
N GLU A 140 14.69 13.58 -9.87
CA GLU A 140 14.34 13.73 -11.27
C GLU A 140 14.01 12.35 -11.84
N VAL A 141 12.77 12.14 -12.30
CA VAL A 141 12.29 10.83 -12.74
C VAL A 141 11.47 10.93 -14.03
N THR A 142 11.66 10.00 -14.96
CA THR A 142 10.80 9.90 -16.15
C THR A 142 9.61 8.98 -15.86
N ALA A 143 8.40 9.53 -15.81
CA ALA A 143 7.20 8.79 -15.45
C ALA A 143 5.94 9.44 -16.04
N SER A 144 4.84 8.70 -16.10
CA SER A 144 3.48 9.25 -16.24
C SER A 144 2.62 9.00 -15.00
N CYS A 145 3.06 8.12 -14.09
CA CYS A 145 2.48 7.97 -12.75
C CYS A 145 3.59 8.04 -11.69
N ILE A 146 3.32 8.78 -10.61
CA ILE A 146 4.24 8.94 -9.48
C ILE A 146 3.46 8.76 -8.19
N ALA A 147 4.00 7.98 -7.26
CA ALA A 147 3.54 7.89 -5.89
C ALA A 147 4.74 7.90 -4.94
N VAL A 148 4.52 8.25 -3.68
CA VAL A 148 5.55 8.20 -2.64
C VAL A 148 5.08 7.30 -1.52
N GLN A 149 5.98 6.46 -1.01
CA GLN A 149 5.75 5.70 0.21
C GLN A 149 6.47 6.38 1.36
N TYR A 150 5.77 6.64 2.46
CA TYR A 150 6.35 7.21 3.67
C TYR A 150 5.69 6.62 4.91
N ARG A 151 6.33 6.80 6.07
CA ARG A 151 5.80 6.33 7.35
C ARG A 151 4.81 7.34 7.92
N LYS A 152 3.61 6.87 8.24
CA LYS A 152 2.78 7.46 9.29
C LYS A 152 3.01 6.69 10.59
N THR A 153 3.25 7.36 11.70
CA THR A 153 3.61 6.73 12.97
C THR A 153 2.66 7.11 14.09
N ILE A 154 2.46 6.16 15.00
CA ILE A 154 1.74 6.37 16.27
C ILE A 154 2.63 7.04 17.34
N GLN A 155 3.93 7.19 17.08
CA GLN A 155 4.87 7.90 17.94
C GLN A 155 4.75 9.41 17.67
N LEU A 156 3.77 10.04 18.31
CA LEU A 156 3.41 11.44 18.12
C LEU A 156 4.21 12.36 19.06
N PRO A 157 4.49 13.62 18.65
CA PRO A 157 4.28 14.16 17.30
C PRO A 157 5.32 13.63 16.31
N ALA A 158 4.95 13.55 15.03
CA ALA A 158 5.83 13.17 13.93
C ALA A 158 6.03 14.34 12.96
N ALA A 159 7.22 14.41 12.36
CA ALA A 159 7.55 15.44 11.40
C ALA A 159 6.66 15.34 10.16
N ARG A 160 6.26 16.50 9.63
CA ARG A 160 5.52 16.63 8.37
C ARG A 160 6.42 17.11 7.24
N ALA A 161 6.07 16.76 6.02
CA ALA A 161 6.77 17.23 4.83
C ALA A 161 5.79 17.77 3.79
N GLU A 162 6.25 18.72 2.98
CA GLU A 162 5.57 19.19 1.78
C GLU A 162 6.22 18.55 0.57
N LEU A 163 5.41 18.01 -0.34
CA LEU A 163 5.84 17.54 -1.66
C LEU A 163 5.36 18.51 -2.73
N VAL A 164 6.28 18.95 -3.59
CA VAL A 164 6.01 19.78 -4.77
C VAL A 164 6.42 19.00 -6.03
N LEU A 165 5.49 18.87 -6.98
CA LEU A 165 5.74 18.26 -8.28
C LEU A 165 5.97 19.36 -9.32
N ASP A 166 7.06 19.26 -10.10
CA ASP A 166 7.39 20.18 -11.20
C ASP A 166 7.40 21.67 -10.78
N GLY A 167 7.69 21.96 -9.51
CA GLY A 167 7.67 23.32 -8.95
C GLY A 167 6.28 23.94 -8.72
N ASP A 168 5.18 23.21 -8.93
CA ASP A 168 3.81 23.70 -8.74
C ASP A 168 3.42 23.76 -7.26
N LYS A 169 3.86 24.81 -6.56
CA LYS A 169 3.60 25.02 -5.12
C LYS A 169 2.12 25.17 -4.78
N GLU A 170 1.29 25.61 -5.72
CA GLU A 170 -0.16 25.77 -5.49
C GLU A 170 -0.87 24.42 -5.32
N LYS A 171 -0.25 23.34 -5.79
CA LYS A 171 -0.75 21.97 -5.66
C LYS A 171 0.18 21.11 -4.81
N SER A 172 0.89 21.73 -3.86
CA SER A 172 1.73 20.98 -2.95
C SER A 172 0.89 19.97 -2.14
N ILE A 173 1.51 18.84 -1.82
CA ILE A 173 0.87 17.74 -1.11
C ILE A 173 1.49 17.65 0.28
N LEU A 174 0.65 17.69 1.31
CA LEU A 174 1.09 17.45 2.68
C LEU A 174 1.30 15.95 2.89
N LEU A 175 2.54 15.58 3.22
CA LEU A 175 2.91 14.26 3.70
C LEU A 175 2.96 14.31 5.23
N ASP A 176 1.84 14.01 5.86
CA ASP A 176 1.72 14.06 7.31
C ASP A 176 2.18 12.77 7.95
N GLY A 177 3.32 12.80 8.64
CA GLY A 177 3.89 11.66 9.35
C GLY A 177 3.08 11.24 10.59
N ASN A 178 2.13 12.06 11.05
CA ASN A 178 1.26 11.70 12.17
C ASN A 178 0.20 10.70 11.70
N PHE A 179 -0.02 9.67 12.50
CA PHE A 179 -1.08 8.70 12.24
C PHE A 179 -2.24 8.90 13.19
N ASP A 180 -3.43 9.10 12.61
CA ASP A 180 -4.67 9.32 13.37
C ASP A 180 -5.28 8.01 13.93
N GLU A 181 -4.77 6.86 13.49
CA GLU A 181 -5.14 5.53 13.99
C GLU A 181 -4.07 4.99 14.95
N ASP A 182 -4.41 4.00 15.76
CA ASP A 182 -3.58 3.52 16.87
C ASP A 182 -3.11 2.05 16.74
N TRP A 183 -3.43 1.38 15.62
CA TRP A 183 -3.10 -0.03 15.41
C TRP A 183 -1.60 -0.30 15.12
N GLY A 184 -0.82 0.75 14.87
CA GLY A 184 0.62 0.66 14.60
C GLY A 184 1.07 1.64 13.52
N ASP A 185 2.38 1.65 13.23
CA ASP A 185 2.92 2.45 12.14
C ASP A 185 2.39 1.96 10.78
N CYS A 186 2.06 2.90 9.90
CA CYS A 186 1.52 2.64 8.57
C CYS A 186 2.54 3.01 7.49
N LEU A 187 2.83 2.05 6.59
CA LEU A 187 3.50 2.35 5.33
C LEU A 187 2.49 2.94 4.35
N TYR A 188 2.34 4.26 4.38
CA TYR A 188 1.35 4.97 3.60
C TYR A 188 1.86 5.24 2.18
N LEU A 189 0.98 5.11 1.18
CA LEU A 189 1.27 5.37 -0.22
C LEU A 189 0.43 6.56 -0.68
N GLU A 190 1.09 7.68 -0.97
CA GLU A 190 0.46 8.90 -1.47
C GLU A 190 0.62 9.00 -2.98
N LYS A 191 -0.47 9.30 -3.67
CA LYS A 191 -0.51 9.36 -5.14
C LYS A 191 -0.24 10.80 -5.57
N VAL A 192 0.90 11.01 -6.23
CA VAL A 192 1.37 12.34 -6.63
C VAL A 192 0.93 12.68 -8.06
N LEU A 193 1.11 11.75 -9.00
CA LEU A 193 0.74 11.90 -10.40
C LEU A 193 0.07 10.61 -10.89
N HIS A 194 -1.01 10.74 -11.64
CA HIS A 194 -1.74 9.61 -12.22
C HIS A 194 -2.20 9.94 -13.64
N HIS A 195 -1.71 9.17 -14.61
CA HIS A 195 -1.96 9.37 -16.04
C HIS A 195 -1.59 10.79 -16.52
N GLY A 196 -0.46 11.30 -16.01
CA GLY A 196 0.15 12.53 -16.49
C GLY A 196 0.87 12.38 -17.83
N GLU A 197 1.40 13.48 -18.33
CA GLU A 197 2.32 13.46 -19.47
C GLU A 197 3.57 12.65 -19.11
N LYS A 198 3.99 11.72 -19.97
CA LYS A 198 5.24 10.98 -19.76
C LYS A 198 6.44 11.84 -20.09
N LYS A 199 7.04 12.45 -19.07
CA LYS A 199 8.23 13.30 -19.20
C LYS A 199 9.14 13.15 -17.98
N ILE A 200 10.24 13.89 -17.96
CA ILE A 200 11.04 14.07 -16.76
C ILE A 200 10.27 15.00 -15.82
N HIS A 201 9.99 14.52 -14.62
CA HIS A 201 9.37 15.26 -13.54
C HIS A 201 10.36 15.55 -12.44
N THR A 202 10.21 16.70 -11.77
CA THR A 202 10.91 16.98 -10.51
C THR A 202 9.99 16.71 -9.34
N VAL A 203 10.49 16.00 -8.33
CA VAL A 203 9.76 15.77 -7.07
C VAL A 203 10.61 16.30 -5.94
N ASP A 204 10.14 17.38 -5.33
CA ASP A 204 10.81 18.07 -4.25
C ASP A 204 10.05 17.80 -2.95
N ILE A 205 10.71 17.20 -1.96
CA ILE A 205 10.10 16.96 -0.64
C ILE A 205 10.89 17.74 0.40
N THR A 206 10.22 18.54 1.22
CA THR A 206 10.84 19.41 2.22
C THR A 206 10.14 19.25 3.57
N ILE A 207 10.91 19.05 4.65
CA ILE A 207 10.39 18.99 6.01
C ILE A 207 9.86 20.37 6.42
N LEU A 208 8.63 20.40 6.91
CA LEU A 208 7.96 21.62 7.36
C LEU A 208 8.45 22.04 8.75
N PRO A 209 8.36 23.34 9.09
CA PRO A 209 8.58 23.79 10.46
C PRO A 209 7.50 23.23 11.39
N GLU A 210 7.93 22.74 12.55
CA GLU A 210 7.07 22.24 13.61
C GLU A 210 7.19 23.15 14.84
N GLU A 211 6.11 23.28 15.60
CA GLU A 211 6.12 24.04 16.86
C GLU A 211 6.87 23.28 17.96
N VAL A 212 6.98 21.96 17.83
CA VAL A 212 7.60 21.06 18.82
C VAL A 212 8.96 20.60 18.32
N THR A 213 9.97 20.56 19.20
CA THR A 213 11.37 20.30 18.82
C THR A 213 11.79 18.83 18.87
N ASP A 214 10.93 17.92 19.35
CA ASP A 214 11.23 16.49 19.54
C ASP A 214 10.22 15.60 18.78
N THR A 215 10.12 15.80 17.47
CA THR A 215 9.22 15.02 16.61
C THR A 215 9.90 13.75 16.12
N THR A 216 9.14 12.65 16.03
CA THR A 216 9.60 11.45 15.32
C THR A 216 10.02 11.80 13.89
N PRO A 217 11.23 11.41 13.44
CA PRO A 217 11.72 11.74 12.10
C PRO A 217 10.79 11.27 10.98
N PHE A 218 10.68 12.10 9.95
CA PHE A 218 9.98 11.74 8.73
C PHE A 218 10.80 10.68 7.98
N TYR A 219 10.14 9.59 7.61
CA TYR A 219 10.77 8.48 6.90
C TYR A 219 10.14 8.35 5.51
N LEU A 220 10.88 8.77 4.47
CA LEU A 220 10.52 8.55 3.08
C LEU A 220 11.05 7.18 2.65
N MET A 221 10.16 6.23 2.44
CA MET A 221 10.54 4.86 2.10
C MET A 221 10.96 4.71 0.62
N SER A 222 10.17 5.25 -0.30
CA SER A 222 10.46 5.11 -1.73
C SER A 222 9.64 6.06 -2.60
N LEU A 223 10.13 6.31 -3.81
CA LEU A 223 9.30 6.73 -4.93
C LEU A 223 8.78 5.49 -5.69
N ILE A 224 7.55 5.54 -6.19
CA ILE A 224 7.03 4.56 -7.15
C ILE A 224 6.76 5.31 -8.44
N ILE A 225 7.32 4.82 -9.54
CA ILE A 225 7.15 5.41 -10.87
C ILE A 225 6.57 4.38 -11.84
N ALA A 226 5.78 4.83 -12.80
CA ALA A 226 5.35 4.04 -13.94
C ALA A 226 5.26 4.90 -15.22
#